data_AF-A0A099YBQ4-F1
#
_entry.id   AF-A0A099YBQ4-F1
#
_cell.length_a   1.000
_cell.length_b   1.000
_cell.length_c   1.000
_cell.angle_alpha   90.00
_cell.angle_beta   90.00
_cell.angle_gamma   90.00
#
_symmetry.space_group_name_H-M   'P 1'
#
loop_
_entity.id
_entity.type
_entity.pdbx_description
1 polymer ?
#
loop_
_entity_poly.entity_id
_entity_poly.type
_entity_poly.pdbx_seq_one_letter_code
_entity_poly.pdbx_strand_id
1 'polypeptide(L)' 'MIKTKIFMEGFDDPSIDEQINKWIAKHPDYIIVDVKLQSNVVDDIDSCCVVRDALVIYREYEK' A
#
# COMPACT_ATOMS: atom_id res chain seq x y z
N MET A 1 6.34 0.99 -18.89
CA MET A 1 5.56 -0.18 -18.38
C MET A 1 4.80 0.16 -17.08
N ILE A 2 3.52 -0.24 -16.94
CA ILE A 2 2.74 -0.09 -15.68
C ILE A 2 3.11 -1.23 -14.71
N LYS A 3 3.28 -0.90 -13.43
CA LYS A 3 3.64 -1.80 -12.32
C LYS A 3 2.73 -1.56 -11.11
N THR A 4 2.74 -2.51 -10.18
CA THR A 4 1.93 -2.46 -8.96
C THR A 4 2.73 -2.87 -7.73
N LYS A 5 2.39 -2.30 -6.58
CA LYS A 5 2.94 -2.66 -5.27
C LYS A 5 1.84 -2.63 -4.21
N ILE A 6 1.78 -3.67 -3.39
CA ILE A 6 0.83 -3.76 -2.27
C ILE A 6 1.55 -3.33 -0.98
N PHE A 7 0.86 -2.55 -0.16
CA PHE A 7 1.20 -2.20 1.21
C PHE A 7 0.10 -2.71 2.14
N MET A 8 0.45 -3.15 3.34
CA MET A 8 -0.50 -3.68 4.32
C MET A 8 -0.19 -3.07 5.69
N GLU A 9 -1.22 -2.67 6.42
CA GLU A 9 -1.13 -2.25 7.82
C GLU A 9 -1.34 -3.47 8.70
N GLY A 10 -0.25 -4.07 9.18
CA GLY A 10 -0.26 -5.04 10.26
C GLY A 10 -0.34 -4.36 11.64
N PHE A 11 -0.47 -5.17 12.69
CA PHE A 11 -0.63 -4.68 14.07
C PHE A 11 0.58 -3.87 14.58
N ASP A 12 1.79 -4.25 14.13
CA ASP A 12 3.06 -3.61 14.48
C ASP A 12 3.66 -2.79 13.32
N ASP A 13 2.96 -2.74 12.17
CA ASP A 13 3.46 -2.03 11.01
C ASP A 13 3.08 -0.54 11.07
N PRO A 14 3.93 0.35 10.54
CA PRO A 14 3.56 1.75 10.39
C PRO A 14 2.34 1.90 9.48
N SER A 15 1.63 3.01 9.61
CA SER A 15 0.43 3.27 8.82
C SER A 15 0.72 3.25 7.31
N ILE A 16 -0.27 2.88 6.51
CA ILE A 16 -0.13 2.71 5.05
C ILE A 16 0.47 3.95 4.37
N ASP A 17 0.03 5.13 4.78
CA ASP A 17 0.53 6.40 4.25
C ASP A 17 2.03 6.58 4.54
N GLU A 18 2.49 6.23 5.73
CA GLU A 18 3.91 6.28 6.07
C GLU A 18 4.73 5.28 5.24
N GLN A 19 4.20 4.07 5.04
CA GLN A 19 4.85 3.06 4.20
C GLN A 19 4.97 3.53 2.74
N ILE A 20 3.89 4.06 2.16
CA ILE A 20 3.87 4.59 0.80
C ILE A 20 4.85 5.76 0.67
N ASN A 21 4.81 6.73 1.59
CA ASN A 21 5.68 7.90 1.56
C ASN A 21 7.17 7.51 1.67
N LYS A 22 7.52 6.59 2.57
CA LYS A 22 8.90 6.06 2.67
C LYS A 22 9.35 5.34 1.40
N TRP A 23 8.44 4.66 0.71
CA TRP A 23 8.75 3.99 -0.54
C TRP A 23 8.93 4.98 -1.69
N ILE A 24 8.04 5.96 -1.86
CA ILE A 24 8.16 7.03 -2.87
C ILE A 24 9.46 7.82 -2.67
N ALA A 25 9.83 8.13 -1.42
CA ALA A 25 11.08 8.82 -1.11
C ALA A 25 12.34 8.06 -1.57
N LYS A 26 12.28 6.72 -1.63
CA LYS A 26 13.37 5.86 -2.15
C LYS A 26 13.35 5.73 -3.68
N HIS A 27 12.24 6.10 -4.32
CA HIS A 27 12.04 5.95 -5.76
C HIS A 27 11.47 7.25 -6.36
N PRO A 28 12.27 8.34 -6.40
CA PRO A 28 11.80 9.65 -6.86
C PRO A 28 11.35 9.66 -8.34
N ASP A 29 11.84 8.71 -9.13
CA ASP A 29 11.52 8.60 -10.56
C ASP A 29 10.22 7.84 -10.84
N TYR A 30 9.58 7.27 -9.81
CA TYR A 30 8.32 6.55 -9.98
C TYR A 30 7.18 7.54 -10.14
N ILE A 31 6.42 7.39 -11.21
CA ILE A 31 5.21 8.18 -11.42
C ILE A 31 4.03 7.37 -10.90
N ILE A 32 3.43 7.83 -9.81
CA ILE A 32 2.22 7.23 -9.27
C ILE A 32 1.06 7.50 -10.24
N VAL A 33 0.37 6.44 -10.64
CA VAL A 33 -0.77 6.48 -11.56
C VAL A 33 -2.07 6.47 -10.76
N ASP A 34 -2.17 5.60 -9.76
CA ASP A 34 -3.35 5.47 -8.89
C ASP A 34 -2.96 4.79 -7.58
N VAL A 35 -3.78 4.98 -6.54
CA VAL A 35 -3.66 4.28 -5.26
C VAL A 35 -5.03 3.79 -4.86
N LYS A 36 -5.21 2.47 -4.80
CA LYS A 36 -6.45 1.84 -4.36
C LYS A 36 -6.32 1.40 -2.92
N LEU A 37 -7.12 1.99 -2.04
CA LEU A 37 -7.19 1.63 -0.63
C LEU A 37 -8.29 0.59 -0.42
N GLN A 38 -8.00 -0.43 0.38
CA GLN A 38 -8.98 -1.40 0.82
C GLN A 38 -8.88 -1.60 2.33
N SER A 39 -10.03 -1.76 2.97
CA SER A 39 -10.13 -2.13 4.37
C SER A 39 -11.10 -3.29 4.49
N ASN A 40 -10.63 -4.41 5.03
CA ASN A 40 -11.45 -5.59 5.26
C ASN A 40 -11.63 -5.75 6.77
N VAL A 41 -12.87 -5.95 7.19
CA VAL A 41 -13.17 -6.42 8.55
C VAL A 41 -13.12 -7.94 8.50
N VAL A 42 -12.18 -8.52 9.21
CA VAL A 42 -12.12 -9.96 9.44
C VAL A 42 -12.78 -10.20 10.79
N ASP A 43 -13.95 -10.82 10.75
CA ASP A 43 -14.74 -11.17 11.93
C ASP A 43 -14.67 -12.69 12.11
N ASP A 44 -13.96 -13.13 13.14
CA ASP A 44 -13.91 -14.51 13.57
C ASP A 44 -14.59 -14.63 14.95
N ILE A 45 -15.03 -15.83 15.32
CA ILE A 45 -15.90 -16.11 16.47
C ILE A 45 -15.37 -15.47 17.79
N ASP A 46 -14.06 -15.32 17.92
CA ASP A 46 -13.38 -14.76 19.10
C ASP A 46 -12.61 -13.45 18.85
N SER A 47 -12.55 -12.91 17.62
CA SER A 47 -11.83 -11.66 17.35
C SER A 47 -12.33 -10.91 16.10
N CYS A 48 -12.46 -9.59 16.23
CA CYS A 48 -12.71 -8.69 15.11
C CYS A 48 -11.44 -7.87 14.85
N CYS A 49 -10.84 -8.00 13.67
CA CYS A 49 -9.70 -7.19 13.27
C CYS A 49 -9.95 -6.47 11.95
N VAL A 50 -9.45 -5.23 11.86
CA VAL A 50 -9.50 -4.44 10.63
C VAL A 50 -8.15 -4.56 9.95
N VAL A 51 -8.14 -5.21 8.79
CA VAL A 51 -6.95 -5.26 7.93
C VAL A 51 -7.08 -4.16 6.91
N ARG A 52 -6.06 -3.32 6.79
CA ARG A 52 -5.99 -2.27 5.77
C ARG A 52 -4.87 -2.60 4.81
N ASP A 53 -5.11 -2.37 3.53
CA ASP A 53 -4.11 -2.48 2.50
C ASP A 53 -4.26 -1.39 1.42
N ALA A 54 -3.20 -1.23 0.64
CA ALA A 54 -3.17 -0.32 -0.49
C ALA A 54 -2.44 -0.92 -1.67
N LEU A 55 -3.09 -0.94 -2.83
CA LEU A 55 -2.48 -1.24 -4.12
C LEU A 55 -2.05 0.08 -4.79
N VAL A 56 -0.76 0.34 -4.79
CA VAL A 56 -0.16 1.46 -5.53
C VAL A 56 0.14 1.02 -6.95
N ILE A 57 -0.43 1.73 -7.92
CA ILE A 57 -0.20 1.55 -9.35
C ILE A 57 0.73 2.66 -9.80
N TYR A 58 1.84 2.31 -10.44
CA TYR A 58 2.88 3.25 -10.82
C TYR A 58 3.50 2.89 -12.16
N ARG A 59 4.25 3.82 -12.75
CA ARG A 59 5.08 3.58 -13.92
C ARG A 59 6.51 4.06 -13.65
N GLU A 60 7.45 3.38 -14.29
CA GLU A 60 8.85 3.77 -14.33
C GLU A 60 9.14 4.35 -15.71
N TYR A 61 10.03 5.34 -15.77
CA TYR A 61 10.58 5.78 -17.05
C TYR A 61 11.33 4.62 -17.71
N GLU A 62 11.13 4.45 -19.01
CA GLU A 62 11.93 3.51 -19.78
C GLU A 62 13.36 4.06 -19.87
N LYS A 63 14.33 3.25 -19.44
CA LYS A 63 15.75 3.56 -19.56
C LYS A 63 16.21 3.39 -21.00
#